data_AF-A0AAU4EGF8-F1
#
_entry.id   AF-A0AAU4EGF8-F1
#
_cell.length_a   1.000
_cell.length_b   1.000
_cell.length_c   1.000
_cell.angle_alpha   90.00
_cell.angle_beta   90.00
_cell.angle_gamma   90.00
#
_symmetry.space_group_name_H-M   'P 1'
#
loop_
_entity.id
_entity.type
_entity.pdbx_description
1 polymer ?
#
loop_
_entity_poly.entity_id
_entity_poly.type
_entity_poly.pdbx_seq_one_letter_code
_entity_poly.pdbx_strand_id
1 'polypeptide(L)' 'MSGHEITDRIADLIDEEHRLRTGALHHGGLTADDRVRLKDLERQLDEALELLHRRQALSVFDDE' A
#
# COMPACT_ATOMS: atom_id res chain seq x y z
N MET A 1 -14.61 -5.09 3.40
CA MET A 1 -13.66 -4.05 3.84
C MET A 1 -14.33 -2.69 3.77
N SER A 2 -14.45 -2.04 4.92
CA SER A 2 -14.86 -0.65 5.11
C SER A 2 -13.76 0.30 4.64
N GLY A 3 -14.10 1.58 4.47
CA GLY A 3 -13.12 2.64 4.13
C GLY A 3 -11.93 2.66 5.10
N HIS A 4 -12.22 2.56 6.40
CA HIS A 4 -11.22 2.52 7.45
C HIS A 4 -10.29 1.31 7.34
N GLU A 5 -10.84 0.11 7.10
CA GLU A 5 -10.04 -1.12 6.92
C GLU A 5 -9.09 -1.02 5.72
N ILE A 6 -9.46 -0.28 4.68
CA ILE A 6 -8.60 -0.05 3.51
C ILE A 6 -7.47 0.91 3.86
N THR A 7 -7.78 1.98 4.61
CA THR A 7 -6.77 2.94 5.07
C THR A 7 -5.76 2.31 6.02
N ASP A 8 -6.22 1.47 6.95
CA ASP A 8 -5.33 0.73 7.87
C ASP A 8 -4.41 -0.21 7.09
N ARG A 9 -4.97 -0.94 6.10
CA ARG A 9 -4.17 -1.80 5.22
C ARG A 9 -3.13 -1.03 4.42
N ILE A 10 -3.46 0.17 3.93
CA ILE A 10 -2.52 1.07 3.24
C ILE A 10 -1.39 1.48 4.19
N ALA A 11 -1.70 1.84 5.44
CA ALA A 11 -0.70 2.21 6.43
C ALA A 11 0.26 1.04 6.72
N ASP A 12 -0.28 -0.17 6.91
CA ASP A 12 0.53 -1.39 7.13
C ASP A 12 1.47 -1.68 5.94
N LEU A 13 1.00 -1.50 4.70
CA LEU A 13 1.81 -1.68 3.49
C LEU A 13 2.96 -0.68 3.40
N ILE A 14 2.71 0.58 3.75
CA ILE A 14 3.73 1.64 3.77
C ILE A 14 4.77 1.37 4.87
N ASP A 15 4.32 0.95 6.05
CA ASP A 15 5.21 0.60 7.16
C ASP A 15 6.13 -0.57 6.80
N GLU A 16 5.62 -1.58 6.10
CA GLU A 16 6.43 -2.69 5.61
C GLU A 16 7.43 -2.23 4.52
N GLU A 17 7.03 -1.32 3.62
CA GLU A 17 7.96 -0.72 2.65
C GLU A 17 9.12 0.00 3.36
N HIS A 18 8.81 0.81 4.37
CA HIS A 18 9.79 1.52 5.17
C HIS A 18 10.74 0.57 5.90
N ARG A 19 10.24 -0.55 6.44
CA ARG A 19 11.07 -1.59 7.07
C ARG A 19 12.00 -2.24 6.08
N LEU A 20 11.50 -2.63 4.90
CA LEU A 20 12.31 -3.20 3.82
C LEU A 20 13.41 -2.23 3.36
N ARG A 21 13.05 -0.96 3.14
CA ARG A 21 14.00 0.07 2.71
C ARG A 21 15.05 0.36 3.79
N THR A 22 14.64 0.41 5.06
CA THR A 22 15.57 0.61 6.19
C THR A 22 16.50 -0.59 6.35
N GLY A 23 15.98 -1.81 6.30
CA GLY A 23 16.79 -3.03 6.34
C GLY A 23 17.82 -3.08 5.21
N ALA A 24 17.41 -2.71 3.99
CA ALA A 24 18.30 -2.60 2.85
C ALA A 24 19.43 -1.59 3.06
N LEU A 25 19.15 -0.43 3.68
CA LEU A 25 20.19 0.54 4.06
C LEU A 25 21.22 -0.07 5.02
N HIS A 26 20.79 -0.92 5.96
CA HIS A 26 21.68 -1.60 6.90
C HIS A 26 22.55 -2.69 6.25
N HIS A 27 22.05 -3.37 5.21
CA HIS A 27 22.74 -4.49 4.55
C HIS A 27 23.53 -4.07 3.29
N GLY A 28 23.62 -2.78 2.99
CA GLY A 28 24.42 -2.24 1.88
C GLY A 28 23.67 -2.05 0.57
N GLY A 29 22.34 -2.08 0.59
CA GLY A 29 21.46 -1.81 -0.55
C GLY A 29 20.30 -2.80 -0.68
N LEU A 30 19.41 -2.53 -1.63
CA LEU A 30 18.29 -3.41 -1.96
C LEU A 30 18.77 -4.63 -2.74
N THR A 31 18.54 -5.82 -2.18
CA THR A 31 18.77 -7.09 -2.85
C THR A 31 17.75 -7.32 -3.98
N ALA A 32 17.99 -8.32 -4.82
CA ALA A 32 17.04 -8.68 -5.87
C ALA A 32 15.67 -9.09 -5.27
N ASP A 33 15.68 -9.84 -4.16
CA ASP A 33 14.48 -10.22 -3.41
C ASP A 33 13.76 -9.00 -2.83
N ASP A 34 14.49 -8.04 -2.24
CA ASP A 34 13.86 -6.82 -1.70
C ASP A 34 13.18 -6.02 -2.80
N ARG A 35 13.78 -5.93 -3.99
CA ARG A 35 13.17 -5.24 -5.14
C ARG A 35 11.90 -5.93 -5.62
N VAL A 36 11.87 -7.27 -5.61
CA VAL A 36 10.65 -8.03 -5.95
C VAL A 36 9.55 -7.78 -4.90
N ARG A 37 9.91 -7.80 -3.61
CA ARG A 37 8.97 -7.52 -2.51
C ARG A 37 8.44 -6.09 -2.55
N LEU A 38 9.30 -5.10 -2.77
CA LEU A 38 8.89 -3.71 -2.92
C LEU A 38 7.91 -3.54 -4.08
N LYS A 39 8.19 -4.15 -5.24
CA LYS A 39 7.30 -4.10 -6.39
C LYS A 39 5.95 -4.75 -6.12
N ASP A 40 5.93 -5.81 -5.31
CA ASP A 40 4.69 -6.44 -4.88
C ASP A 40 3.90 -5.55 -3.92
N LEU A 41 4.57 -4.92 -2.95
CA LEU A 41 3.97 -3.94 -2.03
C LEU A 41 3.38 -2.75 -2.78
N GLU A 42 4.11 -2.17 -3.74
CA GLU A 42 3.62 -1.08 -4.59
C GLU A 42 2.34 -1.48 -5.32
N ARG A 43 2.29 -2.69 -5.90
CA ARG A 43 1.09 -3.21 -6.57
C ARG A 43 -0.10 -3.36 -5.61
N GLN A 44 0.14 -3.85 -4.40
CA GLN A 44 -0.91 -3.99 -3.39
C GLN A 44 -1.42 -2.63 -2.89
N LEU A 45 -0.53 -1.63 -2.84
CA LEU A 45 -0.87 -0.25 -2.47
C LEU A 45 -1.78 0.38 -3.53
N ASP A 46 -1.44 0.24 -4.80
CA ASP A 46 -2.24 0.73 -5.92
C ASP A 46 -3.65 0.09 -5.92
N GLU A 47 -3.75 -1.22 -5.70
CA GLU A 47 -5.03 -1.93 -5.61
C GLU A 47 -5.88 -1.40 -4.44
N ALA A 48 -5.25 -1.19 -3.27
CA ALA A 48 -5.95 -0.67 -2.10
C ALA A 48 -6.44 0.77 -2.30
N LEU A 49 -5.63 1.62 -2.94
CA LEU A 49 -6.00 2.99 -3.28
C LEU A 49 -7.12 3.03 -4.32
N GLU A 50 -7.09 2.18 -5.35
CA GLU A 50 -8.18 2.10 -6.33
C GLU A 50 -9.50 1.70 -5.65
N LEU A 51 -9.44 0.73 -4.73
CA LEU A 51 -10.62 0.27 -4.01
C LEU A 51 -11.17 1.37 -3.09
N LEU A 52 -10.30 2.15 -2.44
CA LEU A 52 -10.70 3.32 -1.66
C LEU A 52 -11.36 4.38 -2.53
N HIS A 53 -10.73 4.75 -3.65
CA HIS A 53 -11.27 5.73 -4.59
C HIS A 53 -12.62 5.29 -5.16
N ARG A 54 -12.77 4.04 -5.59
CA ARG A 54 -14.05 3.51 -6.09
C ARG A 54 -15.14 3.64 -5.04
N ARG A 55 -14.81 3.37 -3.77
CA ARG A 55 -15.75 3.48 -2.66
C ARG A 55 -16.13 4.92 -2.35
N GLN A 56 -15.17 5.85 -2.39
CA GLN A 56 -15.44 7.28 -2.22
C GLN A 56 -16.30 7.82 -3.36
N ALA A 57 -16.02 7.43 -4.60
CA ALA A 57 -16.85 7.79 -5.75
C ALA A 57 -18.29 7.32 -5.55
N LEU A 58 -18.52 6.05 -5.21
CA LEU A 58 -19.86 5.53 -4.94
C LEU A 58 -20.57 6.26 -3.80
N SER A 59 -19.85 6.64 -2.74
CA SER A 59 -20.42 7.43 -1.64
C SER A 59 -20.79 8.86 -2.04
N VAL A 60 -20.13 9.43 -3.05
CA VAL A 60 -20.44 10.78 -3.56
C VAL A 60 -21.65 10.77 -4.49
N PHE A 61 -21.94 9.65 -5.16
CA PHE A 61 -23.07 9.52 -6.08
C PHE A 61 -24.40 9.12 -5.40
N ASP A 62 -24.40 8.72 -4.13
CA ASP A 62 -25.61 8.33 -3.37
C ASP A 62 -26.30 9.54 -2.69
N ASP A 63 -25.70 10.73 -2.73
CA ASP A 63 -26.16 11.97 -2.07
C ASP A 63 -27.01 12.89 -2.99
N GLU A 64 -27.56 12.40 -4.12
CA GLU A 64 -28.36 13.20 -5.09
C GLU A 64 -29.84 12.80 -5.18
#